data_AF-A0A352DYZ7-F1
#
_entry.id   AF-A0A352DYZ7-F1
#
_cell.length_a   1.000
_cell.length_b   1.000
_cell.length_c   1.000
_cell.angle_alpha   90.00
_cell.angle_beta   90.00
_cell.angle_gamma   90.00
#
_symmetry.space_group_name_H-M   'P 1'
#
loop_
_entity.id
_entity.type
_entity.pdbx_description
1 polymer ?
#
loop_
_entity_poly.entity_id
_entity_poly.type
_entity_poly.pdbx_seq_one_letter_code
_entity_poly.pdbx_strand_id
1 'polypeptide(L)'
;MDVPGGRAPEDRGRSAACGPRSVGDRRCQDGCGIQRTGRAGAWVVGLLCDGREEQHTGRGRPGGRRRRFPHDEAHKSKPLLVLRTAVGERVDGEDGRVVPSRETCGAWLPCDSASAYLVKSAAGRAFDRVSAVLDGKGPVVLPALLLCDFGHLAHEVDRLEQAGAVALHLDVMDGRFVPQLTYGDVVVEAVRRAARVPIEVHLMVEEPERMVAGYAAVGVDVISVHVEALTDPGRTLREIAGGGARAHLALSPGTPVESVEPWLDDCHGVLVMSVEPGFGGQRFNPVALEKLAALAALREARGGTFRLAVDGGISTETIGPVAAAGAELIVAGSAVVRSGDYARSIAELEAIARSVL
;
A
#
# COMPACT_ATOMS: atom_id res chain seq x y z
N MET A 1 -17.17 -51.87 -35.28
CA MET A 1 -17.65 -53.05 -34.53
C MET A 1 -17.31 -52.84 -33.08
N ASP A 2 -18.19 -52.63 -32.12
CA ASP A 2 -19.58 -52.18 -32.05
C ASP A 2 -19.80 -51.78 -30.58
N VAL A 3 -20.58 -50.71 -30.37
CA VAL A 3 -21.13 -50.33 -29.05
C VAL A 3 -22.57 -50.86 -29.00
N PRO A 4 -23.03 -51.37 -27.85
CA PRO A 4 -24.17 -50.74 -27.14
C PRO A 4 -24.01 -50.87 -25.61
N GLY A 5 -24.60 -50.08 -24.69
CA GLY A 5 -25.70 -49.14 -24.68
C GLY A 5 -26.54 -49.35 -23.40
N GLY A 6 -26.81 -48.29 -22.63
CA GLY A 6 -28.13 -48.11 -21.96
C GLY A 6 -28.31 -48.25 -20.43
N ARG A 7 -28.56 -47.07 -19.81
CA ARG A 7 -29.65 -46.68 -18.87
C ARG A 7 -29.60 -46.97 -17.34
N ALA A 8 -30.07 -45.93 -16.62
CA ALA A 8 -30.28 -45.75 -15.18
C ALA A 8 -31.57 -46.40 -14.63
N PRO A 9 -31.81 -46.26 -13.30
CA PRO A 9 -33.17 -45.92 -12.83
C PRO A 9 -33.24 -44.87 -11.69
N GLU A 10 -34.43 -44.26 -11.59
CA GLU A 10 -34.90 -43.26 -10.62
C GLU A 10 -35.52 -43.87 -9.34
N ASP A 11 -35.38 -43.11 -8.24
CA ASP A 11 -36.32 -42.72 -7.16
C ASP A 11 -37.42 -43.65 -6.55
N ARG A 12 -37.53 -43.54 -5.20
CA ARG A 12 -38.73 -43.48 -4.32
C ARG A 12 -38.69 -44.36 -3.04
N GLY A 13 -38.63 -43.69 -1.88
CA GLY A 13 -39.76 -43.62 -0.94
C GLY A 13 -39.81 -44.49 0.34
N ARG A 14 -39.98 -43.77 1.48
CA ARG A 14 -40.64 -44.15 2.79
C ARG A 14 -39.86 -45.09 3.72
N SER A 15 -40.02 -45.11 5.05
CA SER A 15 -40.48 -44.20 6.12
C SER A 15 -40.36 -45.02 7.41
N ALA A 16 -39.84 -44.49 8.51
CA ALA A 16 -40.15 -45.02 9.85
C ALA A 16 -40.08 -43.89 10.87
N ALA A 17 -41.21 -43.66 11.53
CA ALA A 17 -41.44 -42.69 12.60
C ALA A 17 -41.72 -43.44 13.90
N CYS A 18 -41.31 -42.88 15.05
CA CYS A 18 -41.97 -43.00 16.36
C CYS A 18 -41.42 -41.90 17.31
N GLY A 19 -42.30 -41.07 17.89
CA GLY A 19 -42.03 -40.18 19.05
C GLY A 19 -42.60 -40.79 20.35
N PRO A 20 -43.05 -40.03 21.37
CA PRO A 20 -42.61 -38.72 21.88
C PRO A 20 -42.57 -38.59 23.45
N ARG A 21 -41.87 -37.54 23.95
CA ARG A 21 -42.04 -36.77 25.25
C ARG A 21 -41.69 -37.51 26.57
N SER A 22 -41.14 -36.91 27.63
CA SER A 22 -41.24 -35.53 28.16
C SER A 22 -40.17 -35.20 29.24
N VAL A 23 -39.88 -33.89 29.37
CA VAL A 23 -39.38 -33.08 30.51
C VAL A 23 -37.88 -33.16 30.88
N GLY A 24 -37.18 -32.05 30.59
CA GLY A 24 -35.87 -31.72 31.13
C GLY A 24 -35.44 -30.30 30.71
N ASP A 25 -35.02 -29.51 31.70
CA ASP A 25 -34.44 -28.17 31.64
C ASP A 25 -33.64 -27.84 30.35
N ARG A 26 -33.91 -26.69 29.73
CA ARG A 26 -33.06 -26.15 28.66
C ARG A 26 -32.74 -24.67 28.88
N ARG A 27 -31.48 -24.40 29.23
CA ARG A 27 -30.81 -23.12 28.95
C ARG A 27 -30.28 -23.17 27.52
N CYS A 28 -30.38 -22.01 26.87
CA CYS A 28 -30.13 -21.72 25.47
C CYS A 28 -28.88 -22.39 24.88
N GLN A 29 -29.10 -23.26 23.91
CA GLN A 29 -28.27 -23.41 22.73
C GLN A 29 -29.16 -23.10 21.52
N ASP A 30 -28.52 -22.73 20.40
CA ASP A 30 -29.06 -22.42 19.05
C ASP A 30 -29.36 -20.93 18.80
N GLY A 31 -28.90 -20.30 17.72
CA GLY A 31 -28.16 -20.80 16.56
C GLY A 31 -27.81 -19.67 15.59
N CYS A 32 -26.66 -19.79 14.93
CA CYS A 32 -26.27 -18.95 13.81
C CYS A 32 -26.91 -19.54 12.54
N GLY A 33 -27.94 -18.88 12.00
CA GLY A 33 -28.64 -19.30 10.79
C GLY A 33 -28.38 -18.32 9.63
N ILE A 34 -27.81 -18.82 8.53
CA ILE A 34 -27.69 -18.08 7.26
C ILE A 34 -28.98 -18.31 6.46
N GLN A 35 -29.77 -17.26 6.23
CA GLN A 35 -30.87 -17.29 5.26
C GLN A 35 -30.47 -16.64 3.95
N ARG A 36 -30.64 -17.37 2.84
CA ARG A 36 -30.61 -16.86 1.48
C ARG A 36 -32.00 -16.35 1.11
N THR A 37 -32.13 -15.05 0.85
CA THR A 37 -33.29 -14.49 0.12
C THR A 37 -32.78 -13.71 -1.09
N GLY A 38 -33.36 -13.99 -2.25
CA GLY A 38 -32.86 -13.54 -3.54
C GLY A 38 -33.05 -12.05 -3.84
N ARG A 39 -32.23 -11.62 -4.80
CA ARG A 39 -32.17 -10.35 -5.55
C ARG A 39 -31.42 -9.17 -4.90
N ALA A 40 -30.25 -8.92 -5.52
CA ALA A 40 -29.52 -7.67 -5.68
C ALA A 40 -29.13 -6.85 -4.42
N GLY A 41 -27.84 -6.95 -4.08
CA GLY A 41 -26.98 -5.80 -3.77
C GLY A 41 -27.15 -5.10 -2.42
N ALA A 42 -26.49 -5.63 -1.37
CA ALA A 42 -25.78 -4.91 -0.30
C ALA A 42 -25.63 -5.84 0.93
N TRP A 43 -24.42 -5.97 1.47
CA TRP A 43 -24.18 -6.69 2.72
C TRP A 43 -23.97 -5.69 3.86
N VAL A 44 -24.84 -5.73 4.86
CA VAL A 44 -24.64 -5.06 6.15
C VAL A 44 -24.73 -6.15 7.21
N VAL A 45 -23.61 -6.44 7.88
CA VAL A 45 -23.59 -7.28 9.08
C VAL A 45 -23.75 -6.35 10.28
N GLY A 46 -24.98 -6.25 10.81
CA GLY A 46 -25.27 -5.57 12.07
C GLY A 46 -25.56 -6.58 13.17
N LEU A 47 -24.76 -6.60 14.23
CA LEU A 47 -25.16 -7.23 15.49
C LEU A 47 -26.30 -6.39 16.09
N LEU A 48 -27.51 -6.96 16.18
CA LEU A 48 -28.57 -6.41 17.02
C LEU A 48 -28.20 -6.66 18.49
N CYS A 49 -27.86 -5.60 19.22
CA CYS A 49 -27.99 -5.59 20.67
C CYS A 49 -29.41 -5.13 21.01
N ASP A 50 -30.09 -5.94 21.81
CA ASP A 50 -31.48 -5.81 22.25
C ASP A 50 -31.70 -4.48 23.00
N GLY A 51 -32.34 -3.52 22.31
CA GLY A 51 -32.76 -2.25 22.88
C GLY A 51 -34.26 -2.25 23.08
N ARG A 52 -34.70 -2.26 24.34
CA ARG A 52 -36.12 -2.18 24.72
C ARG A 52 -36.78 -0.98 24.04
N GLU A 53 -37.84 -1.26 23.29
CA GLU A 53 -38.71 -0.29 22.64
C GLU A 53 -39.82 0.14 23.63
N GLU A 54 -39.72 1.34 24.20
CA GLU A 54 -40.85 1.97 24.89
C GLU A 54 -41.79 2.57 23.83
N GLN A 55 -42.93 1.92 23.64
CA GLN A 55 -44.00 2.35 22.74
C GLN A 55 -44.78 3.52 23.35
N HIS A 56 -44.68 4.71 22.76
CA HIS A 56 -45.69 5.76 22.95
C HIS A 56 -46.71 5.71 21.82
N THR A 57 -47.92 5.25 22.16
CA THR A 57 -49.11 5.24 21.32
C THR A 57 -49.71 6.63 21.19
N GLY A 58 -49.90 7.12 19.96
CA GLY A 58 -50.71 8.31 19.67
C GLY A 58 -51.37 8.21 18.30
N ARG A 59 -52.66 7.84 18.26
CA ARG A 59 -53.52 7.83 17.06
C ARG A 59 -54.07 9.24 16.78
N GLY A 60 -54.01 9.71 15.52
CA GLY A 60 -54.69 10.93 15.06
C GLY A 60 -54.85 10.98 13.53
N ARG A 61 -56.10 11.11 13.08
CA ARG A 61 -56.72 10.94 11.74
C ARG A 61 -56.23 11.84 10.56
N PRO A 62 -56.66 11.54 9.31
CA PRO A 62 -56.07 12.03 8.06
C PRO A 62 -56.74 13.31 7.51
N GLY A 63 -55.96 14.16 6.84
CA GLY A 63 -56.53 15.24 6.03
C GLY A 63 -55.53 16.31 5.56
N GLY A 64 -55.21 16.30 4.26
CA GLY A 64 -55.08 17.53 3.47
C GLY A 64 -53.68 18.15 3.27
N ARG A 65 -53.37 18.33 1.97
CA ARG A 65 -52.39 19.23 1.32
C ARG A 65 -50.97 18.68 1.11
N ARG A 66 -50.71 18.34 -0.16
CA ARG A 66 -49.36 18.20 -0.75
C ARG A 66 -48.57 19.49 -0.50
N ARG A 67 -47.46 19.39 0.23
CA ARG A 67 -46.40 20.41 0.25
C ARG A 67 -45.15 19.83 -0.41
N ARG A 68 -44.52 20.65 -1.26
CA ARG A 68 -43.27 20.37 -1.95
C ARG A 68 -42.15 20.12 -0.93
N PHE A 69 -41.28 19.14 -1.20
CA PHE A 69 -39.99 19.00 -0.54
C PHE A 69 -38.98 19.94 -1.21
N PRO A 70 -38.27 20.81 -0.46
CA PRO A 70 -36.97 21.30 -0.87
C PRO A 70 -35.88 20.27 -0.52
N HIS A 71 -34.89 20.18 -1.41
CA HIS A 71 -33.62 19.49 -1.21
C HIS A 71 -32.76 20.13 -0.11
N ASP A 72 -31.75 19.38 0.33
CA ASP A 72 -30.67 19.68 1.30
C ASP A 72 -31.02 19.59 2.80
N GLU A 73 -30.52 18.55 3.46
CA GLU A 73 -29.28 18.65 4.25
C GLU A 73 -28.85 17.29 4.88
N ALA A 74 -27.53 17.09 4.94
CA ALA A 74 -26.77 16.34 5.96
C ALA A 74 -27.00 14.81 6.14
N HIS A 75 -26.24 14.00 5.38
CA HIS A 75 -25.85 12.67 5.84
C HIS A 75 -24.66 12.76 6.80
N LYS A 76 -24.96 12.86 8.10
CA LYS A 76 -23.99 12.64 9.18
C LYS A 76 -23.61 11.16 9.23
N SER A 77 -22.31 10.91 9.19
CA SER A 77 -21.63 9.64 9.38
C SER A 77 -22.02 8.98 10.71
N LYS A 78 -22.37 7.69 10.68
CA LYS A 78 -22.51 6.87 11.89
C LYS A 78 -21.15 6.20 12.18
N PRO A 79 -20.65 6.20 13.42
CA PRO A 79 -19.38 5.57 13.75
C PRO A 79 -19.52 4.04 13.76
N LEU A 80 -18.55 3.35 13.15
CA LEU A 80 -18.37 1.90 13.26
C LEU A 80 -17.63 1.60 14.59
N LEU A 81 -18.18 0.69 15.39
CA LEU A 81 -17.53 0.22 16.61
C LEU A 81 -16.43 -0.80 16.27
N VAL A 82 -15.16 -0.43 16.45
CA VAL A 82 -14.03 -1.38 16.38
C VAL A 82 -13.62 -1.74 17.80
N LEU A 83 -13.92 -2.96 18.23
CA LEU A 83 -13.42 -3.51 19.49
C LEU A 83 -11.97 -4.00 19.28
N ARG A 84 -10.99 -3.24 19.78
CA ARG A 84 -9.64 -3.75 20.01
C ARG A 84 -9.60 -4.43 21.38
N THR A 85 -9.33 -5.73 21.41
CA THR A 85 -8.80 -6.39 22.62
C THR A 85 -7.33 -6.00 22.76
N ALA A 86 -7.05 -5.05 23.65
CA ALA A 86 -5.70 -4.81 24.11
C ALA A 86 -5.34 -5.86 25.17
N VAL A 87 -4.48 -6.80 24.83
CA VAL A 87 -3.79 -7.64 25.83
C VAL A 87 -2.57 -6.85 26.26
N GLY A 88 -2.70 -6.12 27.37
CA GLY A 88 -1.56 -5.48 28.03
C GLY A 88 -0.96 -6.46 29.03
N GLU A 89 0.28 -6.89 28.80
CA GLU A 89 1.05 -7.69 29.76
C GLU A 89 1.76 -6.75 30.74
N ARG A 90 1.47 -6.89 32.03
CA ARG A 90 2.39 -6.52 33.12
C ARG A 90 2.79 -7.78 33.86
N VAL A 91 4.09 -7.97 34.00
CA VAL A 91 4.69 -9.03 34.81
C VAL A 91 5.18 -8.37 36.09
N ASP A 92 4.50 -8.64 37.20
CA ASP A 92 4.99 -8.31 38.54
C ASP A 92 4.88 -9.56 39.42
N GLY A 93 6.02 -10.01 39.97
CA GLY A 93 6.12 -10.79 41.21
C GLY A 93 5.81 -12.30 41.17
N GLU A 94 6.74 -13.07 41.74
CA GLU A 94 6.81 -14.52 41.98
C GLU A 94 5.46 -15.23 42.26
N ASP A 95 4.84 -15.74 41.19
CA ASP A 95 3.97 -16.94 41.08
C ASP A 95 3.02 -16.73 39.90
N GLY A 96 3.49 -17.06 38.69
CA GLY A 96 2.90 -16.71 37.39
C GLY A 96 1.45 -17.15 37.13
N ARG A 97 0.48 -16.50 37.76
CA ARG A 97 -0.95 -16.58 37.44
C ARG A 97 -1.50 -15.21 37.04
N VAL A 98 -1.98 -15.13 35.81
CA VAL A 98 -2.60 -13.94 35.22
C VAL A 98 -4.07 -13.84 35.67
N VAL A 99 -4.44 -12.70 36.28
CA VAL A 99 -5.84 -12.38 36.61
C VAL A 99 -6.21 -11.04 35.96
N PRO A 100 -7.31 -10.93 35.19
CA PRO A 100 -7.70 -9.66 34.58
C PRO A 100 -8.33 -8.72 35.62
N SER A 101 -7.76 -7.52 35.80
CA SER A 101 -8.35 -6.46 36.65
C SER A 101 -9.47 -5.71 35.91
N ARG A 102 -10.57 -5.46 36.61
CA ARG A 102 -11.86 -5.03 36.06
C ARG A 102 -12.11 -3.53 36.20
N GLU A 103 -11.11 -2.69 35.97
CA GLU A 103 -11.25 -1.23 36.13
C GLU A 103 -10.45 -0.47 35.07
N THR A 104 -11.14 0.01 34.04
CA THR A 104 -11.02 1.35 33.43
C THR A 104 -12.05 1.41 32.31
N CYS A 105 -13.23 1.90 32.65
CA CYS A 105 -14.26 2.29 31.69
C CYS A 105 -14.24 3.81 31.58
N GLY A 106 -14.16 4.34 30.36
CA GLY A 106 -14.52 5.73 30.08
C GLY A 106 -13.38 6.67 29.71
N ALA A 107 -12.77 6.47 28.54
CA ALA A 107 -12.25 7.58 27.75
C ALA A 107 -12.61 7.35 26.28
N TRP A 108 -13.54 8.15 25.77
CA TRP A 108 -13.85 8.22 24.34
C TRP A 108 -12.69 8.94 23.65
N LEU A 109 -11.80 8.19 23.01
CA LEU A 109 -10.83 8.77 22.08
C LEU A 109 -11.45 8.83 20.68
N PRO A 110 -11.43 9.98 19.99
CA PRO A 110 -11.86 10.06 18.59
C PRO A 110 -10.97 9.18 17.71
N CYS A 111 -11.59 8.41 16.82
CA CYS A 111 -10.96 7.39 15.97
C CYS A 111 -9.95 7.93 14.93
N ASP A 112 -9.80 9.25 14.79
CA ASP A 112 -9.12 9.86 13.65
C ASP A 112 -7.72 10.42 13.93
N SER A 113 -7.14 10.18 15.11
CA SER A 113 -5.85 10.80 15.46
C SER A 113 -4.74 9.81 15.84
N ALA A 114 -5.05 8.68 16.50
CA ALA A 114 -4.00 7.80 17.01
C ALA A 114 -3.27 6.99 15.90
N SER A 115 -4.01 6.46 14.92
CA SER A 115 -3.39 5.73 13.78
C SER A 115 -2.63 6.69 12.86
N ALA A 116 -3.19 7.86 12.56
CA ALA A 116 -2.54 8.87 11.72
C ALA A 116 -1.25 9.41 12.37
N TYR A 117 -1.23 9.64 13.69
CA TYR A 117 -0.02 10.07 14.39
C TYR A 117 1.06 8.97 14.46
N LEU A 118 0.67 7.71 14.69
CA LEU A 118 1.62 6.60 14.73
C LEU A 118 2.25 6.34 13.35
N VAL A 119 1.46 6.36 12.26
CA VAL A 119 1.92 6.20 10.87
C VAL A 119 2.84 7.35 10.45
N LYS A 120 2.45 8.62 10.69
CA LYS A 120 3.29 9.80 10.41
C LYS A 120 4.67 9.72 11.05
N SER A 121 4.73 9.17 12.27
CA SER A 121 5.99 9.06 13.01
C SER A 121 6.88 7.91 12.49
N ALA A 122 6.29 6.85 11.92
CA ALA A 122 7.03 5.68 11.46
C ALA A 122 7.68 5.87 10.09
N ALA A 123 7.00 6.54 9.15
CA ALA A 123 7.48 6.69 7.77
C ALA A 123 8.80 7.49 7.68
N GLY A 124 8.85 8.66 8.34
CA GLY A 124 10.07 9.48 8.40
C GLY A 124 11.27 8.74 9.01
N ARG A 125 11.05 7.93 10.06
CA ARG A 125 12.11 7.16 10.73
C ARG A 125 12.60 5.93 9.93
N ALA A 126 11.78 5.42 9.02
CA ALA A 126 12.11 4.22 8.27
C ALA A 126 13.05 4.54 7.10
N PHE A 127 12.84 5.66 6.40
CA PHE A 127 13.76 6.10 5.35
C PHE A 127 15.13 6.55 5.89
N ASP A 128 15.20 7.02 7.14
CA ASP A 128 16.48 7.31 7.80
C ASP A 128 17.35 6.05 7.91
N ARG A 129 16.76 4.85 7.95
CA ARG A 129 17.52 3.58 7.89
C ARG A 129 18.11 3.33 6.51
N VAL A 130 17.37 3.64 5.44
CA VAL A 130 17.89 3.54 4.06
C VAL A 130 19.03 4.53 3.88
N SER A 131 18.87 5.76 4.37
CA SER A 131 19.93 6.77 4.37
C SER A 131 21.17 6.29 5.14
N ALA A 132 20.99 5.70 6.32
CA ALA A 132 22.09 5.13 7.08
C ALA A 132 22.79 3.96 6.37
N VAL A 133 22.05 3.14 5.60
CA VAL A 133 22.65 2.10 4.76
C VAL A 133 23.44 2.73 3.62
N LEU A 134 22.90 3.73 2.93
CA LEU A 134 23.60 4.45 1.85
C LEU A 134 24.91 5.05 2.35
N ASP A 135 24.86 5.76 3.48
CA ASP A 135 26.02 6.46 4.04
C ASP A 135 27.11 5.50 4.54
N GLY A 136 26.76 4.25 4.88
CA GLY A 136 27.70 3.25 5.39
C GLY A 136 28.16 2.21 4.38
N LYS A 137 27.30 1.79 3.43
CA LYS A 137 27.54 0.68 2.51
C LYS A 137 27.63 1.10 1.04
N GLY A 138 27.19 2.30 0.66
CA GLY A 138 27.12 2.73 -0.74
C GLY A 138 25.79 2.42 -1.41
N PRO A 139 25.74 2.36 -2.76
CA PRO A 139 24.51 2.20 -3.52
C PRO A 139 23.75 0.91 -3.16
N VAL A 140 22.43 1.01 -3.20
CA VAL A 140 21.51 -0.09 -2.86
C VAL A 140 20.54 -0.37 -4.00
N VAL A 141 20.12 -1.63 -4.11
CA VAL A 141 19.11 -2.05 -5.07
C VAL A 141 17.72 -2.00 -4.43
N LEU A 142 16.78 -1.38 -5.13
CA LEU A 142 15.37 -1.31 -4.77
C LEU A 142 14.58 -2.22 -5.72
N PRO A 143 14.17 -3.43 -5.29
CA PRO A 143 13.42 -4.32 -6.17
C PRO A 143 12.07 -3.72 -6.55
N ALA A 144 11.79 -3.68 -7.86
CA ALA A 144 10.50 -3.20 -8.37
C ALA A 144 9.48 -4.35 -8.40
N LEU A 145 8.35 -4.16 -7.72
CA LEU A 145 7.29 -5.17 -7.58
C LEU A 145 6.47 -5.37 -8.87
N LEU A 146 6.64 -4.50 -9.87
CA LEU A 146 5.87 -4.52 -11.13
C LEU A 146 5.89 -5.87 -11.86
N LEU A 147 6.96 -6.65 -11.68
CA LEU A 147 7.14 -7.95 -12.34
C LEU A 147 6.93 -9.16 -11.41
N CYS A 148 6.56 -8.93 -10.15
CA CYS A 148 6.33 -9.99 -9.16
C CYS A 148 5.04 -10.77 -9.46
N ASP A 149 4.91 -11.93 -8.81
CA ASP A 149 3.67 -12.70 -8.83
C ASP A 149 2.59 -12.01 -7.96
N PHE A 150 1.71 -11.24 -8.60
CA PHE A 150 0.59 -10.57 -7.96
C PHE A 150 -0.39 -11.52 -7.27
N GLY A 151 -0.44 -12.80 -7.66
CA GLY A 151 -1.24 -13.83 -6.98
C GLY A 151 -0.72 -14.13 -5.57
N HIS A 152 0.56 -13.87 -5.30
CA HIS A 152 1.24 -14.16 -4.04
C HIS A 152 2.09 -12.97 -3.54
N LEU A 153 1.60 -11.74 -3.73
CA LEU A 153 2.38 -10.52 -3.51
C LEU A 153 3.00 -10.39 -2.10
N ALA A 154 2.28 -10.80 -1.05
CA ALA A 154 2.82 -10.77 0.32
C ALA A 154 4.01 -11.73 0.52
N HIS A 155 4.01 -12.86 -0.19
CA HIS A 155 5.12 -13.81 -0.18
C HIS A 155 6.31 -13.29 -1.00
N GLU A 156 6.06 -12.60 -2.11
CA GLU A 156 7.11 -11.92 -2.88
C GLU A 156 7.82 -10.84 -2.04
N VAL A 157 7.05 -10.04 -1.29
CA VAL A 157 7.58 -9.05 -0.33
C VAL A 157 8.50 -9.71 0.70
N ASP A 158 8.04 -10.79 1.36
CA ASP A 158 8.83 -11.49 2.37
C ASP A 158 10.12 -12.09 1.79
N ARG A 159 10.06 -12.66 0.57
CA ARG A 159 11.24 -13.17 -0.14
C ARG A 159 12.25 -12.09 -0.49
N LEU A 160 11.79 -10.91 -0.94
CA LEU A 160 12.67 -9.79 -1.25
C LEU A 160 13.37 -9.25 0.00
N GLU A 161 12.65 -9.15 1.13
CA GLU A 161 13.24 -8.75 2.40
C GLU A 161 14.27 -9.76 2.92
N GLN A 162 13.95 -11.06 2.87
CA GLN A 162 14.90 -12.12 3.24
C GLN A 162 16.13 -12.14 2.33
N ALA A 163 15.98 -11.71 1.08
CA ALA A 163 17.05 -11.52 0.13
C ALA A 163 17.92 -10.28 0.41
N GLY A 164 17.57 -9.47 1.39
CA GLY A 164 18.35 -8.31 1.82
C GLY A 164 17.90 -6.97 1.22
N ALA A 165 16.75 -6.91 0.55
CA ALA A 165 16.20 -5.64 0.07
C ALA A 165 15.99 -4.68 1.25
N VAL A 166 16.55 -3.47 1.14
CA VAL A 166 16.46 -2.44 2.20
C VAL A 166 15.27 -1.49 2.03
N ALA A 167 14.66 -1.49 0.85
CA ALA A 167 13.41 -0.82 0.51
C ALA A 167 12.77 -1.52 -0.70
N LEU A 168 11.49 -1.27 -0.94
CA LEU A 168 10.74 -1.83 -2.07
C LEU A 168 10.20 -0.71 -2.96
N HIS A 169 10.20 -0.92 -4.28
CA HIS A 169 9.74 0.06 -5.25
C HIS A 169 8.42 -0.37 -5.91
N LEU A 170 7.46 0.54 -5.96
CA LEU A 170 6.11 0.30 -6.49
C LEU A 170 5.76 1.31 -7.59
N ASP A 171 5.57 0.79 -8.79
CA ASP A 171 5.18 1.53 -9.98
C ASP A 171 3.66 1.65 -10.10
N VAL A 172 3.13 2.84 -9.83
CA VAL A 172 1.70 3.17 -9.98
C VAL A 172 1.49 3.90 -11.30
N MET A 173 0.67 3.32 -12.16
CA MET A 173 0.39 3.80 -13.51
C MET A 173 -1.13 3.90 -13.73
N ASP A 174 -1.59 4.96 -14.38
CA ASP A 174 -3.03 5.27 -14.53
C ASP A 174 -3.61 5.03 -15.94
N GLY A 175 -2.80 4.61 -16.91
CA GLY A 175 -3.20 4.45 -18.30
C GLY A 175 -3.41 5.77 -19.07
N ARG A 176 -3.08 6.92 -18.47
CA ARG A 176 -3.22 8.25 -19.09
C ARG A 176 -1.86 8.92 -19.25
N PHE A 177 -1.08 9.05 -18.18
CA PHE A 177 0.28 9.59 -18.26
C PHE A 177 1.21 8.62 -18.99
N VAL A 178 1.05 7.33 -18.71
CA VAL A 178 1.66 6.22 -19.45
C VAL A 178 0.57 5.32 -20.02
N PRO A 179 0.81 4.57 -21.11
CA PRO A 179 -0.23 3.73 -21.72
C PRO A 179 -0.67 2.54 -20.86
N GLN A 180 0.07 2.21 -19.81
CA GLN A 180 -0.18 1.05 -18.95
C GLN A 180 -0.94 1.43 -17.69
N LEU A 181 -1.77 0.50 -17.22
CA LEU A 181 -2.47 0.58 -15.94
C LEU A 181 -1.94 -0.54 -15.04
N THR A 182 -1.44 -0.19 -13.85
CA THR A 182 -0.92 -1.18 -12.89
C THR A 182 -1.94 -1.42 -11.77
N TYR A 183 -1.79 -0.71 -10.66
CA TYR A 183 -2.60 -0.87 -9.46
C TYR A 183 -2.69 0.46 -8.70
N GLY A 184 -3.71 0.57 -7.86
CA GLY A 184 -3.95 1.75 -7.02
C GLY A 184 -3.48 1.57 -5.58
N ASP A 185 -3.90 2.51 -4.75
CA ASP A 185 -3.71 2.56 -3.30
C ASP A 185 -4.06 1.27 -2.57
N VAL A 186 -5.09 0.53 -2.98
CA VAL A 186 -5.49 -0.75 -2.36
C VAL A 186 -4.35 -1.78 -2.36
N VAL A 187 -3.58 -1.86 -3.44
CA VAL A 187 -2.43 -2.78 -3.54
C VAL A 187 -1.25 -2.24 -2.74
N VAL A 188 -1.00 -0.93 -2.80
CA VAL A 188 0.05 -0.28 -2.02
C VAL A 188 -0.19 -0.47 -0.51
N GLU A 189 -1.44 -0.36 -0.04
CA GLU A 189 -1.80 -0.63 1.36
C GLU A 189 -1.55 -2.11 1.72
N ALA A 190 -1.89 -3.04 0.82
CA ALA A 190 -1.61 -4.46 1.05
C ALA A 190 -0.10 -4.74 1.17
N VAL A 191 0.72 -4.14 0.30
CA VAL A 191 2.18 -4.23 0.37
C VAL A 191 2.70 -3.58 1.65
N ARG A 192 2.19 -2.39 2.02
CA ARG A 192 2.60 -1.72 3.27
C ARG A 192 2.35 -2.60 4.50
N ARG A 193 1.22 -3.33 4.56
CA ARG A 193 0.93 -4.26 5.65
C ARG A 193 1.86 -5.48 5.68
N ALA A 194 2.35 -5.91 4.53
CA ALA A 194 3.27 -7.05 4.42
C ALA A 194 4.74 -6.63 4.68
N ALA A 195 5.13 -5.43 4.25
CA ALA A 195 6.50 -4.96 4.29
C ALA A 195 6.91 -4.43 5.67
N ARG A 196 8.09 -4.83 6.12
CA ARG A 196 8.83 -4.34 7.29
C ARG A 196 9.88 -3.30 6.91
N VAL A 197 10.29 -3.27 5.64
CA VAL A 197 11.20 -2.25 5.08
C VAL A 197 10.42 -1.07 4.49
N PRO A 198 11.05 0.10 4.27
CA PRO A 198 10.42 1.22 3.58
C PRO A 198 9.87 0.86 2.20
N ILE A 199 8.79 1.52 1.80
CA ILE A 199 8.21 1.42 0.47
C ILE A 199 8.29 2.78 -0.24
N GLU A 200 8.74 2.75 -1.48
CA GLU A 200 8.72 3.87 -2.42
C GLU A 200 7.60 3.66 -3.43
N VAL A 201 6.77 4.69 -3.63
CA VAL A 201 5.79 4.73 -4.71
C VAL A 201 6.25 5.73 -5.76
N HIS A 202 6.39 5.24 -6.99
CA HIS A 202 6.62 6.05 -8.17
C HIS A 202 5.31 6.25 -8.92
N LEU A 203 4.83 7.49 -8.93
CA LEU A 203 3.56 7.89 -9.55
C LEU A 203 3.78 8.29 -11.00
N MET A 204 3.53 7.35 -11.92
CA MET A 204 3.41 7.57 -13.36
C MET A 204 1.95 7.83 -13.73
N VAL A 205 1.41 8.94 -13.23
CA VAL A 205 -0.02 9.29 -13.35
C VAL A 205 -0.20 10.75 -13.77
N GLU A 206 -1.36 11.06 -14.36
CA GLU A 206 -1.79 12.42 -14.67
C GLU A 206 -2.35 13.08 -13.39
N GLU A 207 -2.06 14.37 -13.21
CA GLU A 207 -2.45 15.14 -12.01
C GLU A 207 -2.09 14.44 -10.68
N PRO A 208 -0.82 14.03 -10.47
CA PRO A 208 -0.41 13.29 -9.27
C PRO A 208 -0.68 14.08 -7.98
N GLU A 209 -0.80 15.41 -8.04
CA GLU A 209 -1.14 16.28 -6.90
C GLU A 209 -2.44 15.87 -6.20
N ARG A 210 -3.35 15.21 -6.92
CA ARG A 210 -4.62 14.70 -6.36
C ARG A 210 -4.45 13.42 -5.54
N MET A 211 -3.35 12.71 -5.72
CA MET A 211 -3.13 11.36 -5.19
C MET A 211 -2.09 11.32 -4.07
N VAL A 212 -1.13 12.25 -4.05
CA VAL A 212 0.00 12.25 -3.11
C VAL A 212 -0.43 12.18 -1.65
N ALA A 213 -1.48 12.90 -1.25
CA ALA A 213 -1.98 12.88 0.13
C ALA A 213 -2.54 11.51 0.54
N GLY A 214 -3.20 10.80 -0.41
CA GLY A 214 -3.72 9.46 -0.18
C GLY A 214 -2.59 8.45 0.05
N TYR A 215 -1.56 8.46 -0.80
CA TYR A 215 -0.40 7.59 -0.65
C TYR A 215 0.39 7.88 0.63
N ALA A 216 0.56 9.16 0.99
CA ALA A 216 1.17 9.52 2.27
C ALA A 216 0.36 8.98 3.47
N ALA A 217 -0.98 9.04 3.40
CA ALA A 217 -1.85 8.52 4.45
C ALA A 217 -1.80 6.98 4.57
N VAL A 218 -1.54 6.26 3.48
CA VAL A 218 -1.28 4.80 3.49
C VAL A 218 0.01 4.45 4.26
N GLY A 219 0.92 5.41 4.44
CA GLY A 219 2.21 5.18 5.09
C GLY A 219 3.32 4.80 4.10
N VAL A 220 3.26 5.36 2.89
CA VAL A 220 4.37 5.31 1.93
C VAL A 220 5.52 6.19 2.45
N ASP A 221 6.75 5.69 2.35
CA ASP A 221 7.93 6.36 2.90
C ASP A 221 8.55 7.37 1.92
N VAL A 222 8.48 7.06 0.62
CA VAL A 222 8.98 7.90 -0.47
C VAL A 222 7.93 7.99 -1.57
N ILE A 223 7.63 9.19 -2.04
CA ILE A 223 6.74 9.41 -3.18
C ILE A 223 7.52 10.15 -4.26
N SER A 224 7.69 9.48 -5.40
CA SER A 224 8.35 10.01 -6.60
C SER A 224 7.28 10.45 -7.60
N VAL A 225 7.27 11.73 -7.98
CA VAL A 225 6.31 12.32 -8.93
C VAL A 225 7.02 12.91 -10.14
N HIS A 226 6.52 12.65 -11.34
CA HIS A 226 7.10 13.17 -12.57
C HIS A 226 6.95 14.69 -12.66
N VAL A 227 8.06 15.41 -12.82
CA VAL A 227 8.04 16.87 -12.93
C VAL A 227 7.23 17.35 -14.13
N GLU A 228 7.26 16.62 -15.25
CA GLU A 228 6.45 16.91 -16.44
C GLU A 228 4.94 16.73 -16.24
N ALA A 229 4.50 16.03 -15.19
CA ALA A 229 3.09 15.84 -14.88
C ALA A 229 2.54 16.89 -13.89
N LEU A 230 3.41 17.73 -13.33
CA LEU A 230 3.07 18.67 -12.26
C LEU A 230 2.73 20.05 -12.81
N THR A 231 1.68 20.63 -12.24
CA THR A 231 1.31 22.04 -12.46
C THR A 231 2.03 22.98 -11.49
N ASP A 232 2.26 22.52 -10.26
CA ASP A 232 2.99 23.24 -9.21
C ASP A 232 3.86 22.25 -8.42
N PRO A 233 5.13 22.04 -8.86
CA PRO A 233 6.04 21.12 -8.18
C PRO A 233 6.28 21.49 -6.72
N GLY A 234 6.53 22.77 -6.42
CA GLY A 234 6.83 23.24 -5.06
C GLY A 234 5.68 23.04 -4.07
N ARG A 235 4.42 23.21 -4.50
CA ARG A 235 3.25 22.85 -3.66
C ARG A 235 3.19 21.34 -3.42
N THR A 236 3.40 20.54 -4.46
CA THR A 236 3.28 19.07 -4.38
C THR A 236 4.35 18.47 -3.47
N LEU A 237 5.59 18.93 -3.59
CA LEU A 237 6.69 18.50 -2.72
C LEU A 237 6.40 18.79 -1.24
N ARG A 238 5.87 19.99 -0.94
CA ARG A 238 5.45 20.36 0.42
C ARG A 238 4.28 19.52 0.92
N GLU A 239 3.34 19.17 0.06
CA GLU A 239 2.20 18.31 0.41
C GLU A 239 2.66 16.90 0.78
N ILE A 240 3.55 16.30 -0.03
CA ILE A 240 4.18 15.00 0.27
C ILE A 240 4.91 15.05 1.60
N ALA A 241 5.79 16.06 1.78
CA ALA A 241 6.58 16.22 3.01
C ALA A 241 5.70 16.45 4.25
N GLY A 242 4.64 17.25 4.13
CA GLY A 242 3.66 17.48 5.20
C GLY A 242 2.85 16.24 5.58
N GLY A 243 2.75 15.27 4.66
CA GLY A 243 2.21 13.94 4.90
C GLY A 243 3.16 13.00 5.67
N GLY A 244 4.43 13.36 5.80
CA GLY A 244 5.47 12.57 6.49
C GLY A 244 6.28 11.66 5.57
N ALA A 245 6.04 11.70 4.26
CA ALA A 245 6.82 10.97 3.25
C ALA A 245 7.96 11.85 2.71
N ARG A 246 9.03 11.23 2.21
CA ARG A 246 10.08 11.90 1.46
C ARG A 246 9.57 12.17 0.04
N ALA A 247 9.74 13.41 -0.41
CA ALA A 247 9.30 13.87 -1.73
C ALA A 247 10.44 13.78 -2.74
N HIS A 248 10.26 12.99 -3.79
CA HIS A 248 11.20 12.87 -4.91
C HIS A 248 10.59 13.44 -6.19
N LEU A 249 11.42 14.05 -7.03
CA LEU A 249 11.03 14.40 -8.40
C LEU A 249 11.55 13.35 -9.37
N ALA A 250 10.69 12.86 -10.25
CA ALA A 250 11.07 12.00 -11.36
C ALA A 250 11.16 12.79 -12.67
N LEU A 251 12.02 12.36 -13.58
CA LEU A 251 12.11 12.91 -14.94
C LEU A 251 12.28 11.81 -15.99
N SER A 252 11.45 11.88 -17.04
CA SER A 252 11.52 10.97 -18.19
C SER A 252 12.78 11.19 -19.04
N PRO A 253 13.16 10.26 -19.94
CA PRO A 253 14.32 10.44 -20.82
C PRO A 253 14.26 11.71 -21.68
N GLY A 254 13.06 12.12 -22.12
CA GLY A 254 12.84 13.37 -22.86
C GLY A 254 12.86 14.65 -22.01
N THR A 255 12.74 14.57 -20.68
CA THR A 255 12.61 15.74 -19.80
C THR A 255 13.99 16.30 -19.42
N PRO A 256 14.29 17.59 -19.66
CA PRO A 256 15.58 18.19 -19.32
C PRO A 256 15.81 18.26 -17.80
N VAL A 257 17.08 18.16 -17.36
CA VAL A 257 17.48 18.25 -15.93
C VAL A 257 17.11 19.61 -15.33
N GLU A 258 17.16 20.65 -16.16
CA GLU A 258 16.76 22.02 -15.86
C GLU A 258 15.30 22.12 -15.36
N SER A 259 14.45 21.12 -15.67
CA SER A 259 13.07 21.07 -15.19
C SER A 259 12.98 20.82 -13.69
N VAL A 260 13.94 20.10 -13.10
CA VAL A 260 13.98 19.80 -11.65
C VAL A 260 14.88 20.77 -10.88
N GLU A 261 15.82 21.44 -11.56
CA GLU A 261 16.82 22.31 -10.95
C GLU A 261 16.25 23.38 -9.97
N PRO A 262 15.13 24.06 -10.26
CA PRO A 262 14.56 25.06 -9.34
C PRO A 262 14.06 24.49 -8.01
N TRP A 263 13.87 23.17 -7.93
CA TRP A 263 13.19 22.49 -6.84
C TRP A 263 14.12 21.56 -6.03
N LEU A 264 15.41 21.50 -6.38
CA LEU A 264 16.37 20.59 -5.76
C LEU A 264 16.56 20.82 -4.26
N ASP A 265 16.33 22.05 -3.78
CA ASP A 265 16.43 22.39 -2.36
C ASP A 265 15.17 21.98 -1.57
N ASP A 266 14.04 21.76 -2.26
CA ASP A 266 12.75 21.38 -1.68
C ASP A 266 12.48 19.86 -1.78
N CYS A 267 13.25 19.12 -2.58
CA CYS A 267 13.10 17.68 -2.74
C CYS A 267 14.16 16.89 -1.96
N HIS A 268 13.82 15.65 -1.63
CA HIS A 268 14.71 14.72 -0.93
C HIS A 268 15.52 13.84 -1.89
N GLY A 269 15.13 13.79 -3.15
CA GLY A 269 15.78 12.99 -4.16
C GLY A 269 15.22 13.24 -5.56
N VAL A 270 15.98 12.76 -6.55
CA VAL A 270 15.63 12.85 -7.96
C VAL A 270 15.71 11.45 -8.58
N LEU A 271 14.61 10.98 -9.15
CA LEU A 271 14.50 9.71 -9.87
C LEU A 271 14.67 9.94 -11.38
N VAL A 272 15.79 9.49 -11.92
CA VAL A 272 16.06 9.56 -13.36
C VAL A 272 15.53 8.31 -14.04
N MET A 273 14.57 8.47 -14.95
CA MET A 273 14.15 7.35 -15.78
C MET A 273 15.20 7.05 -16.85
N SER A 274 15.66 5.80 -16.90
CA SER A 274 16.55 5.27 -17.94
C SER A 274 15.81 4.47 -19.01
N VAL A 275 14.48 4.49 -19.00
CA VAL A 275 13.59 3.98 -20.05
C VAL A 275 12.38 4.90 -20.15
N GLU A 276 11.60 4.82 -21.23
CA GLU A 276 10.31 5.51 -21.25
C GLU A 276 9.38 4.87 -20.20
N PRO A 277 8.76 5.66 -19.31
CA PRO A 277 7.93 5.11 -18.25
C PRO A 277 6.74 4.31 -18.81
N GLY A 278 6.33 3.28 -18.08
CA GLY A 278 5.14 2.48 -18.40
C GLY A 278 5.36 0.98 -18.60
N PHE A 279 6.54 0.52 -19.01
CA PHE A 279 6.79 -0.92 -19.22
C PHE A 279 8.06 -1.42 -18.51
N GLY A 280 7.94 -2.55 -17.83
CA GLY A 280 9.10 -3.26 -17.27
C GLY A 280 9.91 -4.02 -18.33
N GLY A 281 11.22 -4.17 -18.10
CA GLY A 281 12.11 -5.00 -18.94
C GLY A 281 12.57 -4.36 -20.25
N GLN A 282 12.45 -3.04 -20.37
CA GLN A 282 12.96 -2.27 -21.50
C GLN A 282 14.49 -2.17 -21.47
N ARG A 283 15.10 -1.80 -22.61
CA ARG A 283 16.55 -1.57 -22.72
C ARG A 283 16.92 -0.21 -22.14
N PHE A 284 18.01 -0.19 -21.38
CA PHE A 284 18.58 1.01 -20.79
C PHE A 284 18.90 2.09 -21.84
N ASN A 285 18.50 3.33 -21.58
CA ASN A 285 18.80 4.51 -22.37
C ASN A 285 20.01 5.26 -21.76
N PRO A 286 21.15 5.34 -22.47
CA PRO A 286 22.37 5.99 -21.99
C PRO A 286 22.21 7.45 -21.56
N VAL A 287 21.19 8.16 -22.04
CA VAL A 287 20.92 9.56 -21.63
C VAL A 287 20.76 9.71 -20.12
N ALA A 288 20.33 8.65 -19.43
CA ALA A 288 20.23 8.67 -17.97
C ALA A 288 21.59 8.88 -17.29
N LEU A 289 22.68 8.37 -17.86
CA LEU A 289 24.04 8.58 -17.31
C LEU A 289 24.44 10.05 -17.37
N GLU A 290 24.14 10.72 -18.47
CA GLU A 290 24.41 12.15 -18.65
C GLU A 290 23.60 12.98 -17.64
N LYS A 291 22.33 12.64 -17.44
CA LYS A 291 21.45 13.32 -16.47
C LYS A 291 21.89 13.10 -15.03
N LEU A 292 22.25 11.87 -14.67
CA LEU A 292 22.77 11.54 -13.35
C LEU A 292 24.06 12.32 -13.06
N ALA A 293 25.00 12.34 -14.00
CA ALA A 293 26.25 13.10 -13.86
C ALA A 293 25.99 14.61 -13.71
N ALA A 294 25.06 15.18 -14.49
CA ALA A 294 24.68 16.58 -14.38
C ALA A 294 24.04 16.91 -13.01
N LEU A 295 23.14 16.04 -12.53
CA LEU A 295 22.52 16.19 -11.21
C LEU A 295 23.53 16.01 -10.08
N ALA A 296 24.49 15.11 -10.21
CA ALA A 296 25.58 14.93 -9.25
C ALA A 296 26.46 16.18 -9.16
N ALA A 297 26.80 16.78 -10.30
CA ALA A 297 27.55 18.04 -10.35
C ALA A 297 26.76 19.21 -9.74
N LEU A 298 25.45 19.30 -10.01
CA LEU A 298 24.57 20.30 -9.40
C LEU A 298 24.49 20.11 -7.88
N ARG A 299 24.38 18.87 -7.41
CA ARG A 299 24.38 18.53 -5.98
C ARG A 299 25.66 19.00 -5.30
N GLU A 300 26.83 18.71 -5.88
CA GLU A 300 28.12 19.14 -5.35
C GLU A 300 28.23 20.67 -5.34
N ALA A 301 27.92 21.34 -6.46
CA ALA A 301 28.03 22.79 -6.59
C ALA A 301 27.14 23.56 -5.60
N ARG A 302 26.01 22.97 -5.19
CA ARG A 302 25.06 23.55 -4.24
C ARG A 302 25.29 23.11 -2.79
N GLY A 303 26.15 22.12 -2.54
CA GLY A 303 26.21 21.44 -1.25
C GLY A 303 24.88 20.75 -0.89
N GLY A 304 24.15 20.28 -1.89
CA GLY A 304 22.83 19.67 -1.75
C GLY A 304 22.90 18.28 -1.11
N THR A 305 21.80 17.86 -0.49
CA THR A 305 21.69 16.56 0.20
C THR A 305 20.68 15.60 -0.44
N PHE A 306 20.08 16.00 -1.56
CA PHE A 306 19.13 15.16 -2.27
C PHE A 306 19.81 13.89 -2.81
N ARG A 307 19.10 12.77 -2.75
CA ARG A 307 19.60 11.47 -3.24
C ARG A 307 19.35 11.32 -4.74
N LEU A 308 20.24 10.60 -5.42
CA LEU A 308 20.06 10.27 -6.84
C LEU A 308 19.55 8.84 -6.98
N ALA A 309 18.43 8.70 -7.68
CA ALA A 309 17.82 7.44 -7.99
C ALA A 309 17.74 7.20 -9.51
N VAL A 310 17.70 5.94 -9.91
CA VAL A 310 17.48 5.54 -11.31
C VAL A 310 16.42 4.45 -11.38
N ASP A 311 15.58 4.47 -12.42
CA ASP A 311 14.70 3.35 -12.76
C ASP A 311 14.67 3.06 -14.27
N GLY A 312 14.80 1.78 -14.60
CA GLY A 312 14.64 1.24 -15.95
C GLY A 312 15.87 0.53 -16.51
N GLY A 313 15.72 -0.73 -16.93
CA GLY A 313 16.77 -1.43 -17.69
C GLY A 313 18.05 -1.73 -16.90
N ILE A 314 17.97 -1.82 -15.56
CA ILE A 314 19.11 -2.19 -14.72
C ILE A 314 19.48 -3.67 -14.90
N SER A 315 20.78 -3.93 -15.05
CA SER A 315 21.42 -5.23 -15.18
C SER A 315 22.84 -5.18 -14.61
N THR A 316 23.55 -6.30 -14.61
CA THR A 316 24.97 -6.37 -14.24
C THR A 316 25.88 -5.52 -15.15
N GLU A 317 25.44 -5.22 -16.36
CA GLU A 317 26.18 -4.40 -17.33
C GLU A 317 25.94 -2.89 -17.12
N THR A 318 24.75 -2.51 -16.66
CA THR A 318 24.35 -1.09 -16.55
C THR A 318 24.51 -0.53 -15.14
N ILE A 319 24.47 -1.36 -14.10
CA ILE A 319 24.49 -0.87 -12.72
C ILE A 319 25.81 -0.19 -12.33
N GLY A 320 26.95 -0.69 -12.81
CA GLY A 320 28.26 -0.08 -12.59
C GLY A 320 28.32 1.34 -13.16
N PRO A 321 28.09 1.55 -14.46
CA PRO A 321 28.02 2.88 -15.06
C PRO A 321 27.05 3.84 -14.37
N VAL A 322 25.88 3.35 -13.93
CA VAL A 322 24.91 4.18 -13.22
C VAL A 322 25.41 4.61 -11.83
N ALA A 323 25.98 3.69 -11.06
CA ALA A 323 26.58 4.01 -9.77
C ALA A 323 27.73 5.02 -9.92
N ALA A 324 28.59 4.83 -10.92
CA ALA A 324 29.69 5.76 -11.24
C ALA A 324 29.18 7.16 -11.65
N ALA A 325 27.99 7.25 -12.25
CA ALA A 325 27.34 8.53 -12.56
C ALA A 325 26.70 9.21 -11.33
N GLY A 326 26.73 8.58 -10.16
CA GLY A 326 26.32 9.15 -8.88
C GLY A 326 25.00 8.63 -8.33
N ALA A 327 24.35 7.65 -8.97
CA ALA A 327 23.13 7.05 -8.44
C ALA A 327 23.39 6.19 -7.19
N GLU A 328 22.52 6.34 -6.20
CA GLU A 328 22.60 5.67 -4.91
C GLU A 328 21.42 4.70 -4.70
N LEU A 329 20.24 5.06 -5.21
CA LEU A 329 19.01 4.28 -5.13
C LEU A 329 18.73 3.69 -6.52
N ILE A 330 18.94 2.39 -6.70
CA ILE A 330 18.91 1.78 -8.04
C ILE A 330 17.74 0.81 -8.14
N VAL A 331 16.71 1.19 -8.90
CA VAL A 331 15.51 0.37 -9.06
C VAL A 331 15.75 -0.77 -10.05
N ALA A 332 15.48 -2.01 -9.62
CA ALA A 332 15.69 -3.19 -10.44
C ALA A 332 14.47 -4.13 -10.39
N GLY A 333 13.72 -4.20 -11.50
CA GLY A 333 12.65 -5.18 -11.68
C GLY A 333 13.16 -6.51 -12.23
N SER A 334 13.38 -6.59 -13.54
CA SER A 334 13.61 -7.87 -14.23
C SER A 334 14.90 -8.57 -13.81
N ALA A 335 15.96 -7.83 -13.50
CA ALA A 335 17.24 -8.41 -13.08
C ALA A 335 17.17 -9.12 -11.73
N VAL A 336 16.22 -8.74 -10.87
CA VAL A 336 15.96 -9.40 -9.59
C VAL A 336 14.85 -10.44 -9.76
N VAL A 337 13.66 -10.02 -10.19
CA VAL A 337 12.47 -10.86 -10.12
C VAL A 337 12.54 -12.09 -11.04
N ARG A 338 13.22 -11.99 -12.20
CA ARG A 338 13.33 -13.09 -13.17
C ARG A 338 14.53 -14.02 -12.92
N SER A 339 15.39 -13.72 -11.95
CA SER A 339 16.60 -14.52 -11.71
C SER A 339 16.33 -15.87 -11.06
N GLY A 340 15.20 -16.00 -10.35
CA GLY A 340 14.88 -17.16 -9.51
C GLY A 340 15.58 -17.18 -8.15
N ASP A 341 16.60 -16.33 -7.94
CA ASP A 341 17.34 -16.18 -6.68
C ASP A 341 17.57 -14.68 -6.40
N TYR A 342 16.66 -14.10 -5.62
CA TYR A 342 16.67 -12.67 -5.31
C TYR A 342 17.90 -12.27 -4.50
N ALA A 343 18.32 -13.12 -3.55
CA ALA A 343 19.43 -12.82 -2.65
C ALA A 343 20.73 -12.71 -3.45
N ARG A 344 20.98 -13.68 -4.33
CA ARG A 344 22.14 -13.65 -5.22
C ARG A 344 22.10 -12.43 -6.13
N SER A 345 20.96 -12.15 -6.78
CA SER A 345 20.86 -11.05 -7.72
C SER A 345 21.07 -9.68 -7.09
N ILE A 346 20.45 -9.42 -5.93
CA ILE A 346 20.64 -8.16 -5.19
C ILE A 346 22.11 -8.02 -4.78
N ALA A 347 22.69 -9.06 -4.17
CA ALA A 347 24.08 -9.02 -3.72
C ALA A 347 25.07 -8.80 -4.87
N GLU A 348 24.88 -9.46 -6.01
CA GLU A 348 25.73 -9.33 -7.20
C GLU A 348 25.64 -7.92 -7.79
N LEU A 349 24.42 -7.41 -7.99
CA LEU A 349 24.20 -6.06 -8.51
C LEU A 349 24.85 -5.00 -7.62
N GLU A 350 24.59 -5.04 -6.32
CA GLU A 350 25.17 -4.07 -5.41
C GLU A 350 26.70 -4.21 -5.28
N ALA A 351 27.25 -5.42 -5.39
CA ALA A 351 28.70 -5.61 -5.41
C ALA A 351 29.34 -4.94 -6.64
N ILE A 352 28.72 -5.05 -7.81
CA ILE A 352 29.17 -4.36 -9.02
C ILE A 352 29.07 -2.84 -8.82
N ALA A 353 27.94 -2.34 -8.32
CA ALA A 353 27.72 -0.92 -8.05
C ALA A 353 28.77 -0.33 -7.11
N ARG A 354 29.17 -1.07 -6.07
CA ARG A 354 30.20 -0.65 -5.12
C ARG A 354 31.62 -0.75 -5.66
N SER A 355 31.88 -1.60 -6.65
CA SER A 355 33.23 -1.81 -7.17
C SER A 355 33.78 -0.64 -8.00
N VAL A 356 32.93 0.33 -8.34
CA VAL A 356 33.27 1.49 -9.19
C VAL A 356 33.38 2.83 -8.44
N LEU A 357 33.18 2.82 -7.11
CA LEU A 357 33.26 4.00 -6.23
C LEU A 357 34.58 4.03 -5.46
#